data_AF-A0A2G2DMS3-F1
#
_entry.id   AF-A0A2G2DMS3-F1
#
_cell.length_a   1.000
_cell.length_b   1.000
_cell.length_c   1.000
_cell.angle_alpha   90.00
_cell.angle_beta   90.00
_cell.angle_gamma   90.00
#
_symmetry.space_group_name_H-M   'P 1'
#
loop_
_entity.id
_entity.type
_entity.pdbx_description
1 polymer ?
#
loop_
_entity_poly.entity_id
_entity_poly.type
_entity_poly.pdbx_seq_one_letter_code
_entity_poly.pdbx_strand_id
1 'polypeptide(L)'
;MESVSKFKTIFRGVSLALIFIALYHFLVMSLAVVDLQVITDNRTKFKIYYSDSSGNWSEERMVEVMVKPGQTHYSMRLGNLKEIQQIRIDTSEKQANVQVRSLVISQPGFAPVRIDSPEQFGQIVVGDGVEDFSYTANGFRVKPSSNDPKVFYRLPSLQPVDIVVEQFFRIIALVLFAFALVLASKTMCNDLRFVIPAGLVVLSLIFVMASLSDYNQHPDEGVHVSAAKYYVEHNLPPEIFDPSVAQTYSVYGVSRLNSGEISYFFAGKFAKLLEPLQLPEYRVFRYFNVSLFAFLLLFAAYKKPFRILFLPLLLSPQIWYIFSYFNSEGFAMVVILLIAYQMVLPESTWNRYLSTDGSCYSWWKLCLIAVLLGVLLLLKPNFYFFGVYIFIYFIWRLVYRKTECSTATILRVVLLAVAGLSIFVGIRVYDSSINDFQKSERILEAREAYAAEMFKPSTPLDKKFFYLQMKERGVSFETILHDYRWGEKIFRTSFGEYGYTSVAASYGYYDFVRTFVVIVFLVISFFSIKNGGWEGLSLLFVTLVTALLLVIASFYQAWAVDFQAQGRYLLPIVGMLSMFAYHMKEKLENLPCVFVLGGMFMLSLYSFIFVALAGIQKSNVVLG
;
A
#
# COMPACT_ATOMS: atom_id res chain seq x y z
N MET A 1 -34.96 -13.93 22.40
CA MET A 1 -33.64 -13.53 21.85
C MET A 1 -33.33 -14.18 20.50
N GLU A 2 -33.65 -15.46 20.29
CA GLU A 2 -33.33 -16.18 19.05
C GLU A 2 -34.08 -15.66 17.80
N SER A 3 -35.37 -15.29 17.95
CA SER A 3 -36.18 -14.67 16.89
C SER A 3 -35.60 -13.34 16.40
N VAL A 4 -35.13 -12.49 17.32
CA VAL A 4 -34.49 -11.21 17.02
C VAL A 4 -33.15 -11.39 16.29
N SER A 5 -32.39 -12.44 16.62
CA SER A 5 -31.13 -12.77 15.92
C SER A 5 -31.40 -13.27 14.49
N LYS A 6 -32.43 -14.10 14.28
CA LYS A 6 -32.82 -14.59 12.95
C LYS A 6 -33.29 -13.43 12.07
N PHE A 7 -34.14 -12.56 12.60
CA PHE A 7 -34.61 -11.36 11.92
C PHE A 7 -33.46 -10.44 11.46
N LYS A 8 -32.49 -10.15 12.35
CA LYS A 8 -31.31 -9.36 11.99
C LYS A 8 -30.46 -10.00 10.88
N THR A 9 -30.36 -11.32 10.86
CA THR A 9 -29.59 -12.06 9.84
C THR A 9 -30.28 -11.99 8.48
N ILE A 10 -31.59 -12.21 8.45
CA ILE A 10 -32.41 -12.09 7.23
C ILE A 10 -32.34 -10.68 6.68
N PHE A 11 -32.55 -9.66 7.52
CA PHE A 11 -32.51 -8.27 7.10
C PHE A 11 -31.16 -7.86 6.51
N ARG A 12 -30.05 -8.34 7.10
CA ARG A 12 -28.69 -8.12 6.56
C ARG A 12 -28.48 -8.83 5.23
N GLY A 13 -28.95 -10.08 5.09
CA GLY A 13 -28.86 -10.85 3.85
C GLY A 13 -29.62 -10.18 2.71
N VAL A 14 -30.86 -9.76 2.96
CA VAL A 14 -31.68 -9.01 1.99
C VAL A 14 -31.02 -7.70 1.61
N SER A 15 -30.57 -6.89 2.58
CA SER A 15 -29.89 -5.62 2.32
C SER A 15 -28.65 -5.80 1.44
N LEU A 16 -27.80 -6.80 1.75
CA LEU A 16 -26.60 -7.08 0.98
C LEU A 16 -26.91 -7.61 -0.42
N ALA A 17 -27.93 -8.46 -0.56
CA ALA A 17 -28.39 -8.94 -1.85
C ALA A 17 -28.86 -7.79 -2.76
N LEU A 18 -29.64 -6.84 -2.22
CA LEU A 18 -30.09 -5.66 -2.96
C LEU A 18 -28.90 -4.81 -3.44
N ILE A 19 -27.87 -4.63 -2.59
CA ILE A 19 -26.64 -3.92 -2.96
C ILE A 19 -25.92 -4.66 -4.09
N PHE A 20 -25.74 -5.98 -4.00
CA PHE A 20 -25.08 -6.77 -5.05
C PHE A 20 -25.85 -6.75 -6.37
N ILE A 21 -27.18 -6.83 -6.32
CA ILE A 21 -28.03 -6.73 -7.51
C ILE A 21 -27.90 -5.34 -8.14
N ALA A 22 -27.94 -4.28 -7.33
CA ALA A 22 -27.78 -2.90 -7.82
C ALA A 22 -26.39 -2.69 -8.46
N LEU A 23 -25.33 -3.15 -7.79
CA LEU A 23 -23.95 -3.07 -8.31
C LEU A 23 -23.78 -3.88 -9.59
N TYR A 24 -24.29 -5.11 -9.63
CA TYR A 24 -24.25 -5.95 -10.82
C TYR A 24 -25.01 -5.30 -11.98
N HIS A 25 -26.18 -4.73 -11.72
CA HIS A 25 -26.93 -4.01 -12.73
C HIS A 25 -26.13 -2.82 -13.27
N PHE A 26 -25.60 -1.99 -12.39
CA PHE A 26 -24.89 -0.76 -12.78
C PHE A 26 -23.52 -1.00 -13.42
N LEU A 27 -22.78 -2.02 -12.97
CA LEU A 27 -21.41 -2.27 -13.42
C LEU A 27 -21.30 -3.31 -14.55
N VAL A 28 -22.32 -4.18 -14.71
CA VAL A 28 -22.29 -5.27 -15.69
C VAL A 28 -23.38 -5.13 -16.73
N MET A 29 -24.62 -4.82 -16.32
CA MET A 29 -25.77 -4.80 -17.25
C MET A 29 -25.89 -3.50 -18.03
N SER A 30 -25.57 -2.36 -17.42
CA SER A 30 -25.71 -1.04 -18.05
C SER A 30 -24.46 -0.56 -18.79
N LEU A 31 -23.36 -1.31 -18.77
CA LEU A 31 -22.10 -0.91 -19.42
C LEU A 31 -21.77 -1.85 -20.57
N ALA A 32 -21.44 -1.29 -21.73
CA ALA A 32 -20.92 -2.07 -22.84
C ALA A 32 -19.43 -2.40 -22.62
N VAL A 33 -18.98 -3.49 -23.23
CA VAL A 33 -17.57 -3.87 -23.35
C VAL A 33 -17.18 -3.74 -24.80
N VAL A 34 -16.06 -3.08 -25.06
CA VAL A 34 -15.42 -3.03 -26.37
C VAL A 34 -14.20 -3.93 -26.33
N ASP A 35 -14.23 -5.01 -27.10
CA ASP A 35 -13.09 -5.87 -27.37
C ASP A 35 -12.42 -5.41 -28.67
N LEU A 36 -11.17 -4.97 -28.55
CA LEU A 36 -10.39 -4.35 -29.59
C LEU A 36 -9.21 -5.24 -29.95
N GLN A 37 -9.12 -5.62 -31.24
CA GLN A 37 -7.92 -6.18 -31.82
C GLN A 37 -7.20 -5.12 -32.65
N VAL A 38 -5.99 -4.76 -32.26
CA VAL A 38 -5.24 -3.64 -32.84
C VAL A 38 -3.76 -3.95 -32.90
N ILE A 39 -3.09 -3.48 -33.94
CA ILE A 39 -1.63 -3.55 -34.10
C ILE A 39 -1.11 -2.13 -34.25
N THR A 40 -0.01 -1.83 -33.56
CA THR A 40 0.67 -0.55 -33.67
C THR A 40 2.18 -0.74 -33.70
N ASP A 41 2.87 0.15 -34.41
CA ASP A 41 4.32 0.23 -34.47
C ASP A 41 4.92 0.99 -33.26
N ASN A 42 4.13 1.84 -32.60
CA ASN A 42 4.56 2.68 -31.49
C ASN A 42 3.54 2.75 -30.35
N ARG A 43 4.01 3.05 -29.14
CA ARG A 43 3.11 3.24 -27.99
C ARG A 43 2.30 4.52 -28.17
N THR A 44 0.98 4.39 -28.26
CA THR A 44 0.06 5.52 -28.42
C THR A 44 -1.23 5.31 -27.62
N LYS A 45 -2.04 6.38 -27.49
CA LYS A 45 -3.38 6.28 -26.90
C LYS A 45 -4.39 6.03 -28.00
N PHE A 46 -5.25 5.05 -27.77
CA PHE A 46 -6.42 4.76 -28.58
C PHE A 46 -7.65 5.20 -27.79
N LYS A 47 -8.46 6.10 -28.35
CA LYS A 47 -9.63 6.65 -27.67
C LYS A 47 -10.91 6.32 -28.45
N ILE A 48 -11.98 6.03 -27.72
CA ILE A 48 -13.33 5.92 -28.27
C ILE A 48 -14.20 6.92 -27.53
N TYR A 49 -14.69 7.91 -28.25
CA TYR A 49 -15.72 8.83 -27.76
C TYR A 49 -17.09 8.31 -28.19
N TYR A 50 -18.12 8.59 -27.40
CA TYR A 50 -19.49 8.22 -27.72
C TYR A 50 -20.42 9.41 -27.50
N SER A 51 -21.37 9.60 -28.41
CA SER A 51 -22.36 10.67 -28.34
C SER A 51 -23.76 10.13 -28.07
N ASP A 52 -24.54 10.90 -27.30
CA ASP A 52 -25.98 10.70 -27.17
C ASP A 52 -26.74 11.35 -28.34
N SER A 53 -28.06 11.37 -28.25
CA SER A 53 -28.96 12.00 -29.24
C SER A 53 -28.71 13.50 -29.45
N SER A 54 -27.95 14.18 -28.59
CA SER A 54 -27.59 15.59 -28.75
C SER A 54 -26.36 15.81 -29.65
N GLY A 55 -25.61 14.75 -29.96
CA GLY A 55 -24.42 14.83 -30.83
C GLY A 55 -23.19 15.49 -30.19
N ASN A 56 -23.23 15.84 -28.90
CA ASN A 56 -22.12 16.48 -28.20
C ASN A 56 -21.02 15.48 -27.81
N TRP A 57 -19.79 15.79 -28.19
CA TRP A 57 -18.58 15.06 -27.79
C TRP A 57 -17.96 15.69 -26.54
N SER A 58 -17.62 14.89 -25.53
CA SER A 58 -17.00 15.35 -24.28
C SER A 58 -15.91 14.37 -23.84
N GLU A 59 -14.87 14.87 -23.19
CA GLU A 59 -13.84 14.06 -22.51
C GLU A 59 -14.44 13.19 -21.39
N GLU A 60 -15.60 13.56 -20.84
CA GLU A 60 -16.34 12.75 -19.87
C GLU A 60 -17.03 11.53 -20.51
N ARG A 61 -17.17 11.52 -21.84
CA ARG A 61 -17.81 10.46 -22.63
C ARG A 61 -16.82 9.81 -23.57
N MET A 62 -15.69 9.43 -22.98
CA MET A 62 -14.57 8.84 -23.68
C MET A 62 -14.00 7.68 -22.87
N VAL A 63 -13.55 6.65 -23.58
CA VAL A 63 -12.71 5.60 -23.03
C VAL A 63 -11.37 5.59 -23.75
N GLU A 64 -10.27 5.56 -22.99
CA GLU A 64 -8.93 5.47 -23.54
C GLU A 64 -8.23 4.19 -23.09
N VAL A 65 -7.46 3.62 -24.02
CA VAL A 65 -6.53 2.54 -23.71
C VAL A 65 -5.16 2.86 -24.32
N MET A 66 -4.11 2.46 -23.62
CA MET A 66 -2.75 2.63 -24.10
C MET A 66 -2.32 1.40 -24.88
N VAL A 67 -2.27 1.54 -26.20
CA VAL A 67 -1.84 0.48 -27.11
C VAL A 67 -0.31 0.47 -27.24
N LYS A 68 0.28 -0.71 -27.35
CA LYS A 68 1.74 -0.91 -27.35
C LYS A 68 2.13 -1.99 -28.36
N PRO A 69 3.32 -1.89 -28.97
CA PRO A 69 3.85 -2.97 -29.80
C PRO A 69 3.89 -4.31 -29.05
N GLY A 70 3.52 -5.40 -29.73
CA GLY A 70 3.53 -6.76 -29.19
C GLY A 70 2.27 -7.20 -28.44
N GLN A 71 1.36 -6.29 -28.07
CA GLN A 71 0.05 -6.63 -27.52
C GLN A 71 -1.04 -6.30 -28.55
N THR A 72 -1.84 -7.31 -28.90
CA THR A 72 -2.83 -7.18 -29.98
C THR A 72 -4.27 -7.11 -29.51
N HIS A 73 -4.54 -7.43 -28.25
CA HIS A 73 -5.90 -7.51 -27.69
C HIS A 73 -6.05 -6.60 -26.48
N TYR A 74 -7.14 -5.82 -26.48
CA TYR A 74 -7.51 -4.89 -25.43
C TYR A 74 -9.02 -5.00 -25.19
N SER A 75 -9.43 -4.81 -23.94
CA SER A 75 -10.84 -4.74 -23.56
C SER A 75 -11.07 -3.50 -22.72
N MET A 76 -12.13 -2.76 -23.03
CA MET A 76 -12.45 -1.50 -22.37
C MET A 76 -13.96 -1.37 -22.15
N ARG A 77 -14.38 -0.56 -21.17
CA ARG A 77 -15.79 -0.36 -20.85
C ARG A 77 -16.30 0.92 -21.48
N LEU A 78 -17.42 0.83 -22.19
CA LEU A 78 -18.14 1.96 -22.79
C LEU A 78 -19.41 2.22 -21.97
N GLY A 79 -20.05 3.37 -22.21
CA GLY A 79 -21.36 3.70 -21.65
C GLY A 79 -22.48 2.74 -22.10
N ASN A 80 -23.70 3.05 -21.67
CA ASN A 80 -24.89 2.27 -22.01
C ASN A 80 -25.22 2.39 -23.51
N LEU A 81 -25.22 1.28 -24.24
CA LEU A 81 -25.51 1.25 -25.69
C LEU A 81 -26.87 1.86 -26.05
N LYS A 82 -27.87 1.80 -25.15
CA LYS A 82 -29.18 2.42 -25.38
C LYS A 82 -29.11 3.93 -25.57
N GLU A 83 -28.08 4.55 -25.02
CA GLU A 83 -27.87 5.99 -25.03
C GLU A 83 -26.86 6.42 -26.11
N ILE A 84 -26.21 5.47 -26.78
CA ILE A 84 -25.15 5.75 -27.76
C ILE A 84 -25.70 5.58 -29.17
N GLN A 85 -25.60 6.62 -30.00
CA GLN A 85 -25.98 6.54 -31.41
C GLN A 85 -24.76 6.42 -32.34
N GLN A 86 -23.67 7.07 -31.97
CA GLN A 86 -22.47 7.17 -32.79
C GLN A 86 -21.23 7.11 -31.90
N ILE A 87 -20.20 6.48 -32.43
CA ILE A 87 -18.87 6.46 -31.81
C ILE A 87 -17.88 7.20 -32.72
N ARG A 88 -16.93 7.90 -32.09
CA ARG A 88 -15.75 8.47 -32.73
C ARG A 88 -14.54 7.73 -32.21
N ILE A 89 -13.71 7.24 -33.13
CA ILE A 89 -12.52 6.46 -32.83
C ILE A 89 -11.31 7.32 -33.19
N ASP A 90 -10.50 7.63 -32.19
CA ASP A 90 -9.26 8.35 -32.35
C ASP A 90 -8.13 7.34 -32.20
N THR A 91 -7.52 6.98 -33.32
CA THR A 91 -6.64 5.81 -33.40
C THR A 91 -5.27 6.05 -32.75
N SER A 92 -4.79 7.29 -32.69
CA SER A 92 -3.49 7.63 -32.14
C SER A 92 -3.37 9.11 -31.74
N GLU A 93 -2.81 9.40 -30.56
CA GLU A 93 -2.50 10.78 -30.10
C GLU A 93 -1.11 11.29 -30.56
N LYS A 94 -0.27 10.38 -31.08
CA LYS A 94 1.04 10.64 -31.69
C LYS A 94 1.08 9.95 -33.05
N GLN A 95 1.91 10.43 -33.98
CA GLN A 95 2.14 9.74 -35.26
C GLN A 95 2.60 8.29 -35.04
N ALA A 96 1.65 7.37 -35.16
CA ALA A 96 1.83 5.94 -35.04
C ALA A 96 0.92 5.27 -36.08
N ASN A 97 1.42 4.25 -36.77
CA ASN A 97 0.60 3.49 -37.68
C ASN A 97 -0.25 2.53 -36.85
N VAL A 98 -1.56 2.72 -36.87
CA VAL A 98 -2.51 1.90 -36.12
C VAL A 98 -3.40 1.16 -37.11
N GLN A 99 -3.39 -0.18 -37.01
CA GLN A 99 -4.25 -1.05 -37.78
C GLN A 99 -5.23 -1.73 -36.83
N VAL A 100 -6.52 -1.44 -37.00
CA VAL A 100 -7.60 -2.04 -36.21
C VAL A 100 -8.14 -3.23 -36.98
N ARG A 101 -7.96 -4.44 -36.44
CA ARG A 101 -8.40 -5.69 -37.06
C ARG A 101 -9.86 -6.00 -36.80
N SER A 102 -10.31 -5.77 -35.57
CA SER A 102 -11.70 -5.98 -35.17
C SER A 102 -12.04 -5.11 -33.98
N LEU A 103 -13.27 -4.63 -33.96
CA LEU A 103 -13.87 -3.97 -32.81
C LEU A 103 -15.23 -4.61 -32.55
N VAL A 104 -15.41 -5.23 -31.39
CA VAL A 104 -16.66 -5.87 -30.99
C VAL A 104 -17.20 -5.19 -29.75
N ILE A 105 -18.40 -4.61 -29.86
CA ILE A 105 -19.08 -3.96 -28.74
C ILE A 105 -20.20 -4.87 -28.25
N SER A 106 -20.14 -5.29 -27.00
CA SER A 106 -21.12 -6.19 -26.40
C SER A 106 -21.71 -5.58 -25.13
N GLN A 107 -23.03 -5.72 -24.96
CA GLN A 107 -23.71 -5.38 -23.71
C GLN A 107 -24.74 -6.47 -23.40
N PRO A 108 -24.83 -6.97 -22.16
CA PRO A 108 -25.83 -7.97 -21.80
C PRO A 108 -27.25 -7.50 -22.17
N GLY A 109 -27.98 -8.36 -22.88
CA GLY A 109 -29.35 -8.09 -23.34
C GLY A 109 -29.43 -7.58 -24.78
N PHE A 110 -28.29 -7.44 -25.47
CA PHE A 110 -28.22 -7.09 -26.88
C PHE A 110 -27.28 -8.02 -27.65
N ALA A 111 -27.56 -8.18 -28.95
CA ALA A 111 -26.63 -8.83 -29.86
C ALA A 111 -25.35 -7.97 -30.00
N PRO A 112 -24.15 -8.56 -30.00
CA PRO A 112 -22.90 -7.80 -30.14
C PRO A 112 -22.84 -7.04 -31.47
N VAL A 113 -22.47 -5.76 -31.41
CA VAL A 113 -22.14 -4.97 -32.60
C VAL A 113 -20.71 -5.30 -32.99
N ARG A 114 -20.56 -5.97 -34.12
CA ARG A 114 -19.25 -6.32 -34.69
C ARG A 114 -18.86 -5.30 -35.74
N ILE A 115 -17.59 -4.94 -35.75
CA ILE A 115 -16.91 -4.16 -36.80
C ILE A 115 -15.63 -4.96 -37.12
N ASP A 116 -15.79 -6.03 -37.89
CA ASP A 116 -14.74 -7.03 -38.16
C ASP A 116 -14.67 -7.50 -39.62
N SER A 117 -15.48 -6.91 -40.51
CA SER A 117 -15.59 -7.28 -41.92
C SER A 117 -15.46 -6.07 -42.85
N PRO A 118 -15.01 -6.26 -44.11
CA PRO A 118 -14.92 -5.18 -45.11
C PRO A 118 -16.23 -4.41 -45.31
N GLU A 119 -17.37 -5.09 -45.26
CA GLU A 119 -18.69 -4.48 -45.37
C GLU A 119 -18.98 -3.51 -44.23
N GLN A 120 -18.51 -3.83 -43.02
CA GLN A 120 -18.65 -2.97 -41.84
C GLN A 120 -17.61 -1.86 -41.81
N PHE A 121 -16.37 -2.14 -42.22
CA PHE A 121 -15.34 -1.10 -42.37
C PHE A 121 -15.74 -0.05 -43.40
N GLY A 122 -16.46 -0.43 -44.46
CA GLY A 122 -17.01 0.48 -45.45
C GLY A 122 -18.09 1.44 -44.92
N GLN A 123 -18.62 1.21 -43.71
CA GLN A 123 -19.58 2.11 -43.06
C GLN A 123 -18.89 3.18 -42.19
N ILE A 124 -17.57 3.12 -42.06
CA ILE A 124 -16.78 4.11 -41.31
C ILE A 124 -16.69 5.40 -42.12
N VAL A 125 -17.06 6.52 -41.49
CA VAL A 125 -16.96 7.86 -42.08
C VAL A 125 -15.67 8.52 -41.59
N VAL A 126 -14.83 8.94 -42.53
CA VAL A 126 -13.56 9.61 -42.24
C VAL A 126 -13.83 11.06 -41.79
N GLY A 127 -13.21 11.48 -40.70
CA GLY A 127 -13.25 12.84 -40.17
C GLY A 127 -11.95 13.61 -40.38
N ASP A 128 -11.79 14.70 -39.63
CA ASP A 128 -10.59 15.53 -39.67
C ASP A 128 -9.33 14.78 -39.19
N GLY A 129 -8.16 15.21 -39.67
CA GLY A 129 -6.87 14.69 -39.22
C GLY A 129 -6.44 13.35 -39.84
N VAL A 130 -7.16 12.86 -40.85
CA VAL A 130 -6.81 11.65 -41.60
C VAL A 130 -6.26 12.03 -42.99
N GLU A 131 -5.04 11.59 -43.30
CA GLU A 131 -4.42 11.77 -44.63
C GLU A 131 -4.93 10.71 -45.61
N ASP A 132 -4.98 9.46 -45.15
CA ASP A 132 -5.39 8.30 -45.93
C ASP A 132 -6.13 7.29 -45.04
N PHE A 133 -7.17 6.68 -45.61
CA PHE A 133 -7.97 5.65 -44.98
C PHE A 133 -8.13 4.48 -45.94
N SER A 134 -7.63 3.32 -45.54
CA SER A 134 -7.74 2.08 -46.32
C SER A 134 -8.20 0.93 -45.45
N TYR A 135 -8.97 0.01 -46.01
CA TYR A 135 -9.43 -1.19 -45.31
C TYR A 135 -9.32 -2.42 -46.19
N THR A 136 -9.06 -3.55 -45.53
CA THR A 136 -8.89 -4.88 -46.15
C THR A 136 -9.61 -5.93 -45.31
N ALA A 137 -9.58 -7.19 -45.75
CA ALA A 137 -10.04 -8.32 -44.92
C ALA A 137 -9.29 -8.43 -43.56
N ASN A 138 -8.12 -7.82 -43.43
CA ASN A 138 -7.29 -7.82 -42.23
C ASN A 138 -7.50 -6.59 -41.33
N GLY A 139 -8.55 -5.79 -41.56
CA GLY A 139 -8.85 -4.58 -40.78
C GLY A 139 -8.69 -3.28 -41.57
N PHE A 140 -8.94 -2.16 -40.88
CA PHE A 140 -8.74 -0.81 -41.40
C PHE A 140 -7.47 -0.15 -40.85
N ARG A 141 -6.87 0.72 -41.66
CA ARG A 141 -5.68 1.49 -41.34
C ARG A 141 -5.99 2.98 -41.53
N VAL A 142 -5.56 3.77 -40.55
CA VAL A 142 -5.67 5.22 -40.56
C VAL A 142 -4.26 5.79 -40.65
N LYS A 143 -3.97 6.57 -41.68
CA LYS A 143 -2.73 7.34 -41.78
C LYS A 143 -3.02 8.76 -41.28
N PRO A 144 -2.45 9.20 -40.15
CA PRO A 144 -2.76 10.51 -39.58
C PRO A 144 -2.12 11.67 -40.36
N SER A 145 -2.88 12.72 -40.64
CA SER A 145 -2.37 14.05 -41.07
C SER A 145 -2.19 15.02 -39.90
N SER A 146 -2.75 14.69 -38.72
CA SER A 146 -2.61 15.45 -37.46
C SER A 146 -2.40 14.51 -36.26
N ASN A 147 -2.19 15.06 -35.06
CA ASN A 147 -2.09 14.27 -33.82
C ASN A 147 -3.44 13.75 -33.31
N ASP A 148 -4.54 13.95 -34.05
CA ASP A 148 -5.91 13.60 -33.62
C ASP A 148 -6.76 13.11 -34.82
N PRO A 149 -6.40 11.97 -35.44
CA PRO A 149 -7.11 11.42 -36.59
C PRO A 149 -8.45 10.82 -36.18
N LYS A 150 -9.55 11.36 -36.72
CA LYS A 150 -10.91 10.99 -36.33
C LYS A 150 -11.57 10.12 -37.38
N VAL A 151 -12.13 9.00 -36.95
CA VAL A 151 -13.08 8.23 -37.77
C VAL A 151 -14.35 7.98 -36.99
N PHE A 152 -15.47 7.91 -37.69
CA PHE A 152 -16.80 7.81 -37.08
C PHE A 152 -17.52 6.55 -37.53
N TYR A 153 -18.26 5.94 -36.61
CA TYR A 153 -19.11 4.79 -36.91
C TYR A 153 -20.48 4.96 -36.25
N ARG A 154 -21.54 4.83 -37.04
CA ARG A 154 -22.92 4.91 -36.54
C ARG A 154 -23.36 3.51 -36.11
N LEU A 155 -23.81 3.39 -34.87
CA LEU A 155 -24.25 2.09 -34.37
C LEU A 155 -25.55 1.66 -35.07
N PRO A 156 -25.68 0.38 -35.45
CA PRO A 156 -26.93 -0.15 -35.97
C PRO A 156 -27.99 -0.20 -34.87
N SER A 157 -29.26 -0.35 -35.27
CA SER A 157 -30.35 -0.60 -34.32
C SER A 157 -30.05 -1.84 -33.48
N LEU A 158 -30.03 -1.66 -32.15
CA LEU A 158 -29.69 -2.74 -31.22
C LEU A 158 -30.75 -3.84 -31.27
N GLN A 159 -30.33 -5.08 -31.50
CA GLN A 159 -31.22 -6.23 -31.44
C GLN A 159 -31.25 -6.80 -30.01
N PRO A 160 -32.41 -6.84 -29.34
CA PRO A 160 -32.51 -7.40 -28.00
C PRO A 160 -32.29 -8.90 -28.02
N VAL A 161 -31.62 -9.42 -27.00
CA VAL A 161 -31.41 -10.86 -26.77
C VAL A 161 -32.09 -11.22 -25.46
N ASP A 162 -32.87 -12.29 -25.48
CA ASP A 162 -33.48 -12.82 -24.26
C ASP A 162 -32.40 -13.41 -23.35
N ILE A 163 -32.22 -12.76 -22.21
CA ILE A 163 -31.27 -13.16 -21.17
C ILE A 163 -31.99 -13.48 -19.85
N VAL A 164 -33.33 -13.54 -19.83
CA VAL A 164 -34.12 -13.61 -18.60
C VAL A 164 -33.73 -14.80 -17.74
N VAL A 165 -33.56 -15.98 -18.35
CA VAL A 165 -33.16 -17.20 -17.62
C VAL A 165 -31.76 -17.07 -17.04
N GLU A 166 -30.80 -16.57 -17.82
CA GLU A 166 -29.43 -16.36 -17.35
C GLU A 166 -29.37 -15.33 -16.21
N GLN A 167 -30.11 -14.22 -16.34
CA GLN A 167 -30.20 -13.19 -15.32
C GLN A 167 -30.87 -13.70 -14.04
N PHE A 168 -31.90 -14.54 -14.16
CA PHE A 168 -32.54 -15.16 -13.01
C PHE A 168 -31.53 -16.00 -12.21
N PHE A 169 -30.76 -16.86 -12.87
CA PHE A 169 -29.72 -17.65 -12.19
C PHE A 169 -28.62 -16.78 -11.59
N ARG A 170 -28.18 -15.72 -12.29
CA ARG A 170 -27.17 -14.78 -11.77
C ARG A 170 -27.69 -14.03 -10.53
N ILE A 171 -28.94 -13.55 -10.55
CA ILE A 171 -29.57 -12.88 -9.41
C ILE A 171 -29.68 -13.86 -8.22
N ILE A 172 -30.15 -15.09 -8.45
CA ILE A 172 -30.20 -16.11 -7.39
C ILE A 172 -28.80 -16.37 -6.83
N ALA A 173 -27.79 -16.52 -7.69
CA ALA A 173 -26.41 -16.72 -7.26
C ALA A 173 -25.91 -15.55 -6.39
N LEU A 174 -26.20 -14.29 -6.77
CA LEU A 174 -25.88 -13.10 -5.97
C LEU A 174 -26.62 -13.09 -4.62
N VAL A 175 -27.89 -13.48 -4.59
CA VAL A 175 -28.65 -13.58 -3.33
C VAL A 175 -28.07 -14.67 -2.44
N LEU A 176 -27.85 -15.88 -2.97
CA LEU A 176 -27.25 -16.99 -2.23
C LEU A 176 -25.85 -16.63 -1.72
N PHE A 177 -25.06 -15.95 -2.55
CA PHE A 177 -23.74 -15.46 -2.17
C PHE A 177 -23.81 -14.40 -1.06
N ALA A 178 -24.75 -13.45 -1.13
CA ALA A 178 -24.97 -12.48 -0.07
C ALA A 178 -25.33 -13.15 1.26
N PHE A 179 -26.25 -14.12 1.25
CA PHE A 179 -26.62 -14.86 2.46
C PHE A 179 -25.46 -15.73 2.97
N ALA A 180 -24.71 -16.40 2.09
CA ALA A 180 -23.52 -17.16 2.45
C ALA A 180 -22.48 -16.25 3.12
N LEU A 181 -22.25 -15.03 2.60
CA LEU A 181 -21.37 -14.05 3.22
C LEU A 181 -21.88 -13.59 4.58
N VAL A 182 -23.18 -13.32 4.75
CA VAL A 182 -23.72 -12.94 6.07
C VAL A 182 -23.54 -14.07 7.09
N LEU A 183 -23.80 -15.32 6.70
CA LEU A 183 -23.64 -16.49 7.57
C LEU A 183 -22.15 -16.75 7.88
N ALA A 184 -21.29 -16.73 6.87
CA ALA A 184 -19.85 -16.91 7.02
C ALA A 184 -19.23 -15.78 7.87
N SER A 185 -19.63 -14.52 7.61
CA SER A 185 -19.13 -13.35 8.35
C SER A 185 -19.44 -13.44 9.84
N LYS A 186 -20.57 -14.03 10.26
CA LYS A 186 -20.84 -14.22 11.70
C LYS A 186 -19.76 -15.09 12.35
N THR A 187 -19.44 -16.23 11.75
CA THR A 187 -18.43 -17.16 12.27
C THR A 187 -17.01 -16.61 12.13
N MET A 188 -16.73 -15.93 11.02
CA MET A 188 -15.42 -15.39 10.67
C MET A 188 -15.08 -14.11 11.44
N CYS A 189 -16.06 -13.24 11.70
CA CYS A 189 -15.87 -12.01 12.48
C CYS A 189 -15.85 -12.25 13.99
N ASN A 190 -16.40 -13.37 14.48
CA ASN A 190 -16.23 -13.78 15.87
C ASN A 190 -14.73 -13.89 16.20
N ASP A 191 -14.28 -13.17 17.22
CA ASP A 191 -12.86 -13.05 17.60
C ASP A 191 -11.93 -12.71 16.42
N LEU A 192 -12.45 -12.06 15.36
CA LEU A 192 -11.73 -11.73 14.13
C LEU A 192 -10.96 -12.94 13.54
N ARG A 193 -11.56 -14.13 13.59
CA ARG A 193 -10.93 -15.37 13.09
C ARG A 193 -10.47 -15.29 11.65
N PHE A 194 -11.12 -14.48 10.80
CA PHE A 194 -10.72 -14.26 9.41
C PHE A 194 -9.31 -13.67 9.25
N VAL A 195 -8.76 -13.02 10.27
CA VAL A 195 -7.42 -12.44 10.25
C VAL A 195 -6.36 -13.52 10.00
N ILE A 196 -6.58 -14.75 10.48
CA ILE A 196 -5.63 -15.86 10.30
C ILE A 196 -5.55 -16.33 8.84
N PRO A 197 -6.66 -16.77 8.18
CA PRO A 197 -6.59 -17.14 6.77
C PRO A 197 -6.20 -15.97 5.87
N ALA A 198 -6.67 -14.75 6.13
CA ALA A 198 -6.24 -13.57 5.38
C ALA A 198 -4.73 -13.32 5.54
N GLY A 199 -4.21 -13.43 6.76
CA GLY A 199 -2.79 -13.33 7.05
C GLY A 199 -1.96 -14.44 6.41
N LEU A 200 -2.48 -15.67 6.30
CA LEU A 200 -1.82 -16.78 5.59
C LEU A 200 -1.73 -16.53 4.07
N VAL A 201 -2.79 -16.00 3.46
CA VAL A 201 -2.75 -15.56 2.05
C VAL A 201 -1.68 -14.50 1.87
N VAL A 202 -1.67 -13.47 2.72
CA VAL A 202 -0.68 -12.39 2.67
C VAL A 202 0.75 -12.92 2.89
N LEU A 203 0.97 -13.78 3.88
CA LEU A 203 2.28 -14.40 4.12
C LEU A 203 2.75 -15.19 2.90
N SER A 204 1.85 -15.92 2.24
CA SER A 204 2.17 -16.66 1.02
C SER A 204 2.60 -15.71 -0.11
N LEU A 205 1.88 -14.61 -0.32
CA LEU A 205 2.22 -13.60 -1.31
C LEU A 205 3.56 -12.91 -1.00
N ILE A 206 3.81 -12.57 0.27
CA ILE A 206 5.07 -12.02 0.76
C ILE A 206 6.22 -12.97 0.45
N PHE A 207 6.06 -14.26 0.76
CA PHE A 207 7.06 -15.30 0.52
C PHE A 207 7.33 -15.50 -0.98
N VAL A 208 6.28 -15.53 -1.80
CA VAL A 208 6.41 -15.63 -3.27
C VAL A 208 7.19 -14.45 -3.83
N MET A 209 6.84 -13.22 -3.45
CA MET A 209 7.57 -12.02 -3.88
C MET A 209 9.05 -12.10 -3.45
N ALA A 210 9.30 -12.41 -2.17
CA ALA A 210 10.65 -12.51 -1.62
C ALA A 210 11.53 -13.53 -2.36
N SER A 211 10.94 -14.65 -2.77
CA SER A 211 11.64 -15.78 -3.38
C SER A 211 11.87 -15.59 -4.89
N LEU A 212 10.93 -14.97 -5.60
CA LEU A 212 10.97 -14.89 -7.06
C LEU A 212 11.61 -13.62 -7.59
N SER A 213 11.51 -12.49 -6.88
CA SER A 213 12.05 -11.22 -7.39
C SER A 213 13.57 -11.24 -7.50
N ASP A 214 14.09 -10.57 -8.52
CA ASP A 214 15.53 -10.47 -8.74
C ASP A 214 16.20 -9.58 -7.67
N TYR A 215 17.52 -9.68 -7.52
CA TYR A 215 18.27 -8.89 -6.55
C TYR A 215 18.21 -7.38 -6.87
N ASN A 216 18.04 -6.56 -5.83
CA ASN A 216 18.09 -5.11 -5.90
C ASN A 216 17.04 -4.49 -6.84
N GLN A 217 15.90 -5.16 -7.01
CA GLN A 217 14.71 -4.63 -7.69
C GLN A 217 13.83 -3.78 -6.76
N HIS A 218 14.13 -3.82 -5.46
CA HIS A 218 13.37 -3.15 -4.40
C HIS A 218 14.14 -1.93 -3.86
N PRO A 219 13.43 -0.90 -3.37
CA PRO A 219 14.06 0.32 -2.87
C PRO A 219 15.14 0.07 -1.83
N ASP A 220 16.35 0.56 -2.11
CA ASP A 220 17.49 0.55 -1.19
C ASP A 220 17.91 -0.87 -0.72
N GLU A 221 17.47 -1.93 -1.39
CA GLU A 221 17.72 -3.29 -0.91
C GLU A 221 19.22 -3.60 -0.84
N GLY A 222 19.99 -3.19 -1.85
CA GLY A 222 21.43 -3.42 -1.88
C GLY A 222 22.17 -2.83 -0.66
N VAL A 223 21.80 -1.62 -0.23
CA VAL A 223 22.44 -0.96 0.92
C VAL A 223 21.99 -1.57 2.25
N HIS A 224 20.75 -2.08 2.32
CA HIS A 224 20.30 -2.85 3.48
C HIS A 224 21.06 -4.17 3.60
N VAL A 225 21.11 -4.96 2.52
CA VAL A 225 21.82 -6.26 2.48
C VAL A 225 23.29 -6.09 2.86
N SER A 226 23.95 -5.08 2.29
CA SER A 226 25.38 -4.82 2.59
C SER A 226 25.63 -4.51 4.07
N ALA A 227 24.73 -3.77 4.72
CA ALA A 227 24.85 -3.47 6.14
C ALA A 227 24.55 -4.69 7.03
N ALA A 228 23.55 -5.50 6.72
CA ALA A 228 23.28 -6.71 7.50
C ALA A 228 24.37 -7.77 7.32
N LYS A 229 24.99 -7.85 6.14
CA LYS A 229 26.11 -8.76 5.86
C LYS A 229 27.28 -8.56 6.83
N TYR A 230 27.60 -7.32 7.16
CA TYR A 230 28.64 -7.02 8.14
C TYR A 230 28.37 -7.69 9.50
N TYR A 231 27.13 -7.66 9.99
CA TYR A 231 26.75 -8.25 11.28
C TYR A 231 26.61 -9.78 11.28
N VAL A 232 26.85 -10.46 10.15
CA VAL A 232 26.95 -11.93 10.13
C VAL A 232 28.12 -12.36 11.02
N GLU A 233 29.30 -11.77 10.81
CA GLU A 233 30.52 -12.08 11.56
C GLU A 233 30.82 -11.09 12.70
N HIS A 234 30.23 -9.90 12.68
CA HIS A 234 30.53 -8.85 13.66
C HIS A 234 29.41 -8.66 14.69
N ASN A 235 29.75 -8.26 15.91
CA ASN A 235 28.80 -7.95 16.99
C ASN A 235 28.70 -6.46 17.31
N LEU A 236 29.64 -5.65 16.80
CA LEU A 236 29.77 -4.22 17.09
C LEU A 236 29.75 -3.43 15.78
N PRO A 237 29.22 -2.19 15.75
CA PRO A 237 29.29 -1.35 14.56
C PRO A 237 30.76 -1.07 14.19
N PRO A 238 31.06 -0.86 12.90
CA PRO A 238 32.42 -0.56 12.46
C PRO A 238 32.82 0.88 12.82
N GLU A 239 34.12 1.15 12.82
CA GLU A 239 34.63 2.52 12.78
C GLU A 239 34.26 3.17 11.44
N ILE A 240 33.95 4.46 11.46
CA ILE A 240 33.75 5.22 10.22
C ILE A 240 35.09 5.30 9.48
N PHE A 241 35.07 5.06 8.17
CA PHE A 241 36.24 4.89 7.30
C PHE A 241 36.98 3.56 7.41
N ASP A 242 36.46 2.57 8.15
CA ASP A 242 37.00 1.22 8.08
C ASP A 242 36.96 0.73 6.61
N PRO A 243 38.13 0.40 6.01
CA PRO A 243 38.21 -0.02 4.62
C PRO A 243 37.37 -1.26 4.31
N SER A 244 37.12 -2.11 5.30
CA SER A 244 36.34 -3.35 5.16
C SER A 244 34.84 -3.12 4.93
N VAL A 245 34.35 -1.90 5.17
CA VAL A 245 32.94 -1.52 4.99
C VAL A 245 32.74 -0.37 3.99
N ALA A 246 33.79 0.04 3.27
CA ALA A 246 33.73 1.11 2.27
C ALA A 246 32.67 0.83 1.18
N GLN A 247 32.52 -0.44 0.77
CA GLN A 247 31.51 -0.90 -0.20
C GLN A 247 30.06 -0.77 0.28
N THR A 248 29.83 -0.48 1.57
CA THR A 248 28.49 -0.31 2.14
C THR A 248 27.92 1.10 1.93
N TYR A 249 28.76 2.05 1.49
CA TYR A 249 28.35 3.42 1.21
C TYR A 249 27.58 3.50 -0.11
N SER A 250 26.41 4.13 -0.05
CA SER A 250 25.59 4.42 -1.23
C SER A 250 26.17 5.55 -2.09
N VAL A 251 25.58 5.79 -3.26
CA VAL A 251 25.89 6.96 -4.12
C VAL A 251 25.73 8.30 -3.40
N TYR A 252 24.94 8.33 -2.32
CA TYR A 252 24.75 9.50 -1.46
C TYR A 252 25.88 9.68 -0.43
N GLY A 253 26.87 8.79 -0.39
CA GLY A 253 27.90 8.75 0.65
C GLY A 253 27.37 8.36 2.02
N VAL A 254 26.24 7.64 2.07
CA VAL A 254 25.60 7.20 3.32
C VAL A 254 25.64 5.69 3.42
N SER A 255 26.14 5.17 4.55
CA SER A 255 26.05 3.76 4.93
C SER A 255 25.00 3.56 6.01
N ARG A 256 24.23 2.46 5.90
CA ARG A 256 23.25 2.06 6.92
C ARG A 256 23.90 1.54 8.21
N LEU A 257 25.20 1.22 8.19
CA LEU A 257 25.95 0.91 9.42
C LEU A 257 26.11 2.13 10.32
N ASN A 258 26.17 3.33 9.72
CA ASN A 258 26.36 4.57 10.46
C ASN A 258 25.07 5.07 11.13
N SER A 259 23.89 4.68 10.64
CA SER A 259 22.60 5.12 11.21
C SER A 259 22.31 4.51 12.59
N GLY A 260 22.95 3.38 12.91
CA GLY A 260 22.79 2.68 14.20
C GLY A 260 21.42 2.02 14.37
N GLU A 261 20.75 1.68 13.26
CA GLU A 261 19.48 0.94 13.33
C GLU A 261 19.75 -0.52 13.72
N ILE A 262 19.20 -0.95 14.84
CA ILE A 262 19.50 -2.28 15.43
C ILE A 262 19.00 -3.46 14.57
N SER A 263 18.10 -3.22 13.60
CA SER A 263 17.56 -4.27 12.73
C SER A 263 18.63 -5.04 11.95
N TYR A 264 19.72 -4.37 11.53
CA TYR A 264 20.78 -5.01 10.75
C TYR A 264 21.58 -6.02 11.57
N PHE A 265 21.74 -5.76 12.88
CA PHE A 265 22.34 -6.71 13.80
C PHE A 265 21.52 -8.00 13.85
N PHE A 266 20.21 -7.91 14.09
CA PHE A 266 19.35 -9.09 14.15
C PHE A 266 19.28 -9.84 12.81
N ALA A 267 19.23 -9.11 11.69
CA ALA A 267 19.25 -9.72 10.37
C ALA A 267 20.57 -10.46 10.07
N GLY A 268 21.72 -9.89 10.45
CA GLY A 268 23.02 -10.54 10.33
C GLY A 268 23.10 -11.84 11.13
N LYS A 269 22.64 -11.83 12.39
CA LYS A 269 22.59 -13.05 13.23
C LYS A 269 21.59 -14.08 12.73
N PHE A 270 20.46 -13.64 12.19
CA PHE A 270 19.53 -14.55 11.51
C PHE A 270 20.18 -15.20 10.29
N ALA A 271 20.93 -14.45 9.49
CA ALA A 271 21.63 -15.02 8.34
C ALA A 271 22.72 -16.01 8.75
N LYS A 272 23.46 -15.74 9.84
CA LYS A 272 24.44 -16.69 10.40
C LYS A 272 23.79 -18.02 10.78
N LEU A 273 22.59 -17.99 11.36
CA LEU A 273 21.85 -19.21 11.71
C LEU A 273 21.48 -20.05 10.47
N LEU A 274 21.22 -19.41 9.34
CA LEU A 274 20.81 -20.06 8.09
C LEU A 274 21.95 -20.34 7.10
N GLU A 275 23.19 -19.99 7.48
CA GLU A 275 24.40 -20.24 6.67
C GLU A 275 24.50 -21.70 6.16
N PRO A 276 24.15 -22.75 6.94
CA PRO A 276 24.20 -24.14 6.45
C PRO A 276 23.27 -24.43 5.26
N LEU A 277 22.24 -23.60 5.01
CA LEU A 277 21.31 -23.78 3.89
C LEU A 277 21.87 -23.31 2.54
N GLN A 278 23.02 -22.61 2.54
CA GLN A 278 23.72 -22.14 1.33
C GLN A 278 22.81 -21.36 0.35
N LEU A 279 21.81 -20.66 0.88
CA LEU A 279 20.90 -19.85 0.09
C LEU A 279 21.60 -18.56 -0.39
N PRO A 280 21.19 -17.99 -1.54
CA PRO A 280 21.70 -16.69 -1.96
C PRO A 280 21.52 -15.64 -0.85
N GLU A 281 22.59 -14.92 -0.50
CA GLU A 281 22.64 -14.04 0.68
C GLU A 281 21.45 -13.08 0.77
N TYR A 282 21.13 -12.41 -0.34
CA TYR A 282 20.03 -11.45 -0.38
C TYR A 282 18.68 -12.09 -0.03
N ARG A 283 18.43 -13.35 -0.43
CA ARG A 283 17.19 -14.09 -0.11
C ARG A 283 17.12 -14.42 1.37
N VAL A 284 18.23 -14.78 2.01
CA VAL A 284 18.29 -15.03 3.45
C VAL A 284 17.83 -13.81 4.23
N PHE A 285 18.31 -12.62 3.85
CA PHE A 285 17.89 -11.37 4.47
C PHE A 285 16.42 -11.00 4.16
N ARG A 286 15.89 -11.35 2.97
CA ARG A 286 14.44 -11.21 2.73
C ARG A 286 13.64 -12.15 3.64
N TYR A 287 14.10 -13.38 3.82
CA TYR A 287 13.45 -14.36 4.70
C TYR A 287 13.46 -13.96 6.16
N PHE A 288 14.41 -13.12 6.61
CA PHE A 288 14.30 -12.46 7.91
C PHE A 288 13.00 -11.66 7.99
N ASN A 289 12.71 -10.78 7.02
CA ASN A 289 11.45 -10.02 7.00
C ASN A 289 10.20 -10.91 6.83
N VAL A 290 10.27 -11.96 6.00
CA VAL A 290 9.17 -12.95 5.92
C VAL A 290 8.91 -13.59 7.28
N SER A 291 9.96 -13.98 8.01
CA SER A 291 9.85 -14.61 9.33
C SER A 291 9.25 -13.66 10.38
N LEU A 292 9.54 -12.35 10.27
CA LEU A 292 8.95 -11.33 11.14
C LEU A 292 7.43 -11.22 10.94
N PHE A 293 6.95 -11.25 9.70
CA PHE A 293 5.50 -11.30 9.43
C PHE A 293 4.88 -12.61 9.91
N ALA A 294 5.54 -13.75 9.65
CA ALA A 294 5.10 -15.05 10.13
C ALA A 294 5.00 -15.09 11.66
N PHE A 295 5.97 -14.50 12.37
CA PHE A 295 5.95 -14.35 13.83
C PHE A 295 4.71 -13.56 14.30
N LEU A 296 4.40 -12.43 13.68
CA LEU A 296 3.20 -11.65 14.02
C LEU A 296 1.91 -12.45 13.77
N LEU A 297 1.86 -13.22 12.68
CA LEU A 297 0.70 -14.05 12.35
C LEU A 297 0.53 -15.22 13.33
N LEU A 298 1.62 -15.89 13.70
CA LEU A 298 1.62 -16.92 14.74
C LEU A 298 1.22 -16.34 16.10
N PHE A 299 1.67 -15.12 16.41
CA PHE A 299 1.26 -14.42 17.61
C PHE A 299 -0.24 -14.08 17.59
N ALA A 300 -0.81 -13.69 16.44
CA ALA A 300 -2.25 -13.49 16.26
C ALA A 300 -3.06 -14.80 16.37
N ALA A 301 -2.49 -15.92 15.92
CA ALA A 301 -3.09 -17.23 16.06
C ALA A 301 -3.14 -17.65 17.55
N TYR A 302 -2.04 -17.44 18.26
CA TYR A 302 -1.87 -17.81 19.67
C TYR A 302 -2.61 -16.88 20.64
N LYS A 303 -2.57 -15.56 20.41
CA LYS A 303 -3.24 -14.55 21.22
C LYS A 303 -4.42 -13.95 20.47
N LYS A 304 -5.63 -14.46 20.74
CA LYS A 304 -6.88 -13.94 20.12
C LYS A 304 -7.00 -12.40 20.18
N PRO A 305 -6.71 -11.72 21.31
CA PRO A 305 -6.81 -10.26 21.38
C PRO A 305 -5.81 -9.53 20.47
N PHE A 306 -4.74 -10.18 20.01
CA PHE A 306 -3.77 -9.58 19.09
C PHE A 306 -4.31 -9.48 17.65
N ARG A 307 -5.36 -10.21 17.30
CA ARG A 307 -5.92 -10.21 15.93
C ARG A 307 -6.42 -8.84 15.49
N ILE A 308 -7.01 -8.04 16.39
CA ILE A 308 -7.43 -6.67 16.08
C ILE A 308 -6.22 -5.74 15.86
N LEU A 309 -5.12 -5.96 16.58
CA LEU A 309 -3.87 -5.21 16.39
C LEU A 309 -3.18 -5.59 15.08
N PHE A 310 -3.38 -6.81 14.61
CA PHE A 310 -2.84 -7.28 13.34
C PHE A 310 -3.63 -6.73 12.14
N LEU A 311 -4.92 -6.40 12.31
CA LEU A 311 -5.82 -6.02 11.22
C LEU A 311 -5.30 -4.90 10.31
N PRO A 312 -4.69 -3.80 10.81
CA PRO A 312 -4.13 -2.76 9.94
C PRO A 312 -3.05 -3.25 8.96
N LEU A 313 -2.32 -4.34 9.29
CA LEU A 313 -1.35 -4.94 8.38
C LEU A 313 -1.99 -5.52 7.11
N LEU A 314 -3.29 -5.82 7.15
CA LEU A 314 -4.03 -6.40 6.04
C LEU A 314 -4.61 -5.34 5.10
N LEU A 315 -4.51 -4.04 5.41
CA LEU A 315 -5.26 -3.00 4.71
C LEU A 315 -4.47 -2.25 3.64
N SER A 316 -3.17 -2.50 3.52
CA SER A 316 -2.34 -1.90 2.47
C SER A 316 -1.35 -2.92 1.90
N PRO A 317 -1.23 -3.00 0.57
CA PRO A 317 -0.26 -3.88 -0.06
C PRO A 317 1.18 -3.37 0.12
N GLN A 318 1.37 -2.08 0.44
CA GLN A 318 2.68 -1.53 0.73
C GLN A 318 3.28 -2.15 2.00
N ILE A 319 2.44 -2.47 2.99
CA ILE A 319 2.88 -3.15 4.21
C ILE A 319 3.41 -4.54 3.85
N TRP A 320 2.69 -5.28 3.00
CA TRP A 320 3.11 -6.60 2.55
C TRP A 320 4.41 -6.53 1.77
N TYR A 321 4.55 -5.50 0.93
CA TYR A 321 5.74 -5.27 0.14
C TYR A 321 6.98 -5.02 1.03
N ILE A 322 6.83 -4.27 2.12
CA ILE A 322 7.92 -4.05 3.09
C ILE A 322 8.38 -5.37 3.73
N PHE A 323 7.50 -6.34 3.92
CA PHE A 323 7.89 -7.66 4.42
C PHE A 323 8.45 -8.60 3.33
N SER A 324 8.31 -8.27 2.05
CA SER A 324 8.76 -9.12 0.94
C SER A 324 10.20 -8.85 0.46
N TYR A 325 10.83 -7.78 0.91
CA TYR A 325 12.24 -7.51 0.61
C TYR A 325 12.98 -7.07 1.88
N PHE A 326 14.31 -7.06 1.84
CA PHE A 326 15.07 -6.72 3.03
C PHE A 326 15.18 -5.20 3.25
N ASN A 327 14.72 -4.77 4.42
CA ASN A 327 14.75 -3.40 4.93
C ASN A 327 14.55 -3.42 6.45
N SER A 328 14.77 -2.28 7.12
CA SER A 328 14.63 -2.16 8.58
C SER A 328 13.19 -1.91 9.05
N GLU A 329 12.32 -1.43 8.17
CA GLU A 329 10.93 -1.11 8.46
C GLU A 329 10.11 -2.33 8.87
N GLY A 330 10.36 -3.50 8.27
CA GLY A 330 9.70 -4.75 8.67
C GLY A 330 9.93 -5.08 10.15
N PHE A 331 11.16 -4.92 10.64
CA PHE A 331 11.50 -5.09 12.05
C PHE A 331 10.86 -4.02 12.94
N ALA A 332 10.92 -2.75 12.50
CA ALA A 332 10.30 -1.64 13.21
C ALA A 332 8.78 -1.85 13.41
N MET A 333 8.09 -2.39 12.40
CA MET A 333 6.68 -2.73 12.46
C MET A 333 6.36 -3.81 13.51
N VAL A 334 7.21 -4.84 13.65
CA VAL A 334 7.07 -5.84 14.71
C VAL A 334 7.17 -5.19 16.09
N VAL A 335 8.20 -4.34 16.29
CA VAL A 335 8.44 -3.68 17.57
C VAL A 335 7.25 -2.81 17.98
N ILE A 336 6.74 -1.95 17.10
CA ILE A 336 5.62 -1.08 17.44
C ILE A 336 4.33 -1.86 17.74
N LEU A 337 4.10 -3.00 17.07
CA LEU A 337 2.93 -3.84 17.34
C LEU A 337 3.03 -4.61 18.65
N LEU A 338 4.23 -5.08 19.01
CA LEU A 338 4.47 -5.69 20.32
C LEU A 338 4.29 -4.66 21.45
N ILE A 339 4.76 -3.43 21.25
CA ILE A 339 4.52 -2.33 22.19
C ILE A 339 3.02 -2.00 22.25
N ALA A 340 2.34 -1.84 21.11
CA ALA A 340 0.89 -1.62 21.07
C ALA A 340 0.14 -2.69 21.87
N TYR A 341 0.49 -3.96 21.69
CA TYR A 341 -0.06 -5.08 22.48
C TYR A 341 0.16 -4.92 23.98
N GLN A 342 1.37 -4.56 24.41
CA GLN A 342 1.64 -4.30 25.83
C GLN A 342 0.82 -3.11 26.35
N MET A 343 0.63 -2.07 25.56
CA MET A 343 -0.04 -0.84 26.01
C MET A 343 -1.56 -0.97 26.12
N VAL A 344 -2.22 -1.76 25.27
CA VAL A 344 -3.69 -1.79 25.20
C VAL A 344 -4.35 -2.99 25.89
N LEU A 345 -3.69 -4.16 25.93
CA LEU A 345 -4.32 -5.36 26.46
C LEU A 345 -4.31 -5.35 28.01
N PRO A 346 -5.45 -5.43 28.70
CA PRO A 346 -5.49 -5.39 30.18
C PRO A 346 -4.59 -6.42 30.85
N GLU A 347 -4.51 -7.63 30.27
CA GLU A 347 -3.70 -8.75 30.80
C GLU A 347 -2.21 -8.70 30.41
N SER A 348 -1.78 -7.65 29.71
CA SER A 348 -0.38 -7.50 29.36
C SER A 348 0.51 -7.37 30.59
N THR A 349 1.81 -7.60 30.43
CA THR A 349 2.76 -7.41 31.55
C THR A 349 2.78 -5.95 31.97
N TRP A 350 2.75 -5.02 31.01
CA TRP A 350 2.70 -3.58 31.29
C TRP A 350 1.47 -3.20 32.12
N ASN A 351 0.27 -3.64 31.71
CA ASN A 351 -0.96 -3.23 32.39
C ASN A 351 -1.12 -3.86 33.77
N ARG A 352 -0.66 -5.10 33.96
CA ARG A 352 -0.60 -5.72 35.29
C ARG A 352 0.38 -5.01 36.21
N TYR A 353 1.53 -4.56 35.69
CA TYR A 353 2.49 -3.79 36.47
C TYR A 353 1.93 -2.43 36.94
N LEU A 354 1.03 -1.82 36.16
CA LEU A 354 0.34 -0.59 36.54
C LEU A 354 -0.86 -0.80 37.48
N SER A 355 -1.32 -2.04 37.67
CA SER A 355 -2.44 -2.34 38.57
C SER A 355 -2.01 -2.31 40.05
N THR A 356 -2.93 -1.90 40.92
CA THR A 356 -2.76 -1.81 42.38
C THR A 356 -2.97 -3.15 43.10
N ASP A 357 -3.64 -4.11 42.45
CA ASP A 357 -4.04 -5.41 43.03
C ASP A 357 -2.88 -6.42 43.25
N GLY A 358 -1.63 -5.96 43.24
CA GLY A 358 -0.48 -6.77 43.69
C GLY A 358 -0.20 -8.03 42.87
N SER A 359 -0.69 -8.13 41.63
CA SER A 359 -0.47 -9.33 40.81
C SER A 359 1.04 -9.58 40.60
N CYS A 360 1.49 -10.81 40.88
CA CYS A 360 2.87 -11.26 40.65
C CYS A 360 3.30 -10.97 39.21
N TYR A 361 4.16 -9.97 39.03
CA TYR A 361 4.79 -9.67 37.75
C TYR A 361 6.16 -10.34 37.68
N SER A 362 6.49 -10.89 36.52
CA SER A 362 7.81 -11.50 36.28
C SER A 362 8.80 -10.39 35.94
N TRP A 363 9.85 -10.23 36.74
CA TRP A 363 10.92 -9.25 36.51
C TRP A 363 11.52 -9.39 35.10
N TRP A 364 11.69 -10.61 34.60
CA TRP A 364 12.14 -10.87 33.23
C TRP A 364 11.21 -10.25 32.18
N LYS A 365 9.89 -10.34 32.37
CA LYS A 365 8.92 -9.72 31.45
C LYS A 365 8.95 -8.19 31.51
N LEU A 366 9.32 -7.59 32.65
CA LEU A 366 9.55 -6.15 32.75
C LEU A 366 10.84 -5.73 32.05
N CYS A 367 11.92 -6.50 32.20
CA CYS A 367 13.15 -6.30 31.44
C CYS A 367 12.87 -6.35 29.94
N LEU A 368 12.04 -7.30 29.46
CA LEU A 368 11.64 -7.35 28.06
C LEU A 368 10.88 -6.10 27.60
N ILE A 369 10.04 -5.50 28.45
CA ILE A 369 9.37 -4.22 28.12
C ILE A 369 10.40 -3.10 28.01
N ALA A 370 11.33 -2.99 28.97
CA ALA A 370 12.39 -1.99 28.92
C ALA A 370 13.22 -2.15 27.63
N VAL A 371 13.57 -3.39 27.26
CA VAL A 371 14.25 -3.70 25.98
C VAL A 371 13.41 -3.25 24.78
N LEU A 372 12.10 -3.54 24.74
CA LEU A 372 11.23 -3.09 23.65
C LEU A 372 11.20 -1.55 23.53
N LEU A 373 11.12 -0.83 24.64
CA LEU A 373 11.15 0.63 24.66
C LEU A 373 12.51 1.19 24.22
N GLY A 374 13.62 0.58 24.65
CA GLY A 374 14.96 0.95 24.18
C GLY A 374 15.14 0.67 22.69
N VAL A 375 14.66 -0.48 22.21
CA VAL A 375 14.70 -0.86 20.79
C VAL A 375 13.85 0.08 19.94
N LEU A 376 12.68 0.55 20.42
CA LEU A 376 11.87 1.57 19.73
C LEU A 376 12.69 2.82 19.40
N LEU A 377 13.55 3.27 20.33
CA LEU A 377 14.44 4.42 20.14
C LEU A 377 15.64 4.10 19.24
N LEU A 378 15.97 2.82 19.02
CA LEU A 378 17.00 2.37 18.08
C LEU A 378 16.44 2.07 16.67
N LEU A 379 15.16 2.37 16.43
CA LEU A 379 14.56 2.34 15.10
C LEU A 379 14.89 3.62 14.32
N LYS A 380 14.30 3.76 13.12
CA LYS A 380 14.38 4.97 12.31
C LYS A 380 13.68 6.16 13.02
N PRO A 381 14.16 7.40 12.83
CA PRO A 381 13.61 8.58 13.49
C PRO A 381 12.10 8.81 13.27
N ASN A 382 11.54 8.41 12.12
CA ASN A 382 10.11 8.53 11.86
C ASN A 382 9.27 7.69 12.85
N PHE A 383 9.81 6.61 13.42
CA PHE A 383 9.11 5.81 14.44
C PHE A 383 9.06 6.50 15.81
N TYR A 384 9.80 7.58 16.05
CA TYR A 384 9.68 8.36 17.30
C TYR A 384 8.31 9.01 17.43
N PHE A 385 7.61 9.27 16.32
CA PHE A 385 6.21 9.73 16.34
C PHE A 385 5.27 8.70 16.99
N PHE A 386 5.60 7.40 16.93
CA PHE A 386 4.86 6.40 17.71
C PHE A 386 5.16 6.49 19.20
N GLY A 387 6.38 6.86 19.60
CA GLY A 387 6.72 7.19 20.99
C GLY A 387 5.92 8.39 21.51
N VAL A 388 5.81 9.46 20.71
CA VAL A 388 4.95 10.62 21.00
C VAL A 388 3.49 10.18 21.13
N TYR A 389 3.00 9.34 20.22
CA TYR A 389 1.65 8.80 20.31
C TYR A 389 1.42 8.02 21.61
N ILE A 390 2.35 7.15 22.03
CA ILE A 390 2.24 6.38 23.28
C ILE A 390 2.15 7.32 24.48
N PHE A 391 2.94 8.40 24.51
CA PHE A 391 2.89 9.39 25.57
C PHE A 391 1.52 10.07 25.67
N ILE A 392 1.00 10.58 24.54
CA ILE A 392 -0.32 11.24 24.50
C ILE A 392 -1.44 10.23 24.82
N TYR A 393 -1.32 9.00 24.31
CA TYR A 393 -2.23 7.90 24.62
C TYR A 393 -2.23 7.56 26.12
N PHE A 394 -1.09 7.59 26.79
CA PHE A 394 -1.02 7.37 28.23
C PHE A 394 -1.80 8.44 29.00
N ILE A 395 -1.65 9.72 28.61
CA ILE A 395 -2.44 10.82 29.18
C ILE A 395 -3.93 10.59 28.94
N TRP A 396 -4.32 10.25 27.71
CA TRP A 396 -5.71 9.92 27.37
C TRP A 396 -6.26 8.78 28.23
N ARG A 397 -5.44 7.77 28.50
CA ARG A 397 -5.81 6.61 29.31
C ARG A 397 -6.04 6.98 30.78
N LEU A 398 -5.27 7.90 31.35
CA LEU A 398 -5.50 8.40 32.72
C LEU A 398 -6.89 9.02 32.86
N VAL A 399 -7.38 9.69 31.82
CA VAL A 399 -8.71 10.33 31.80
C VAL A 399 -9.84 9.31 31.61
N TYR A 400 -9.75 8.43 30.60
CA TYR A 400 -10.90 7.62 30.17
C TYR A 400 -10.92 6.18 30.68
N ARG A 401 -9.76 5.60 31.06
CA ARG A 401 -9.65 4.17 31.39
C ARG A 401 -9.42 3.89 32.86
N LYS A 402 -9.71 4.87 33.73
CA LYS A 402 -9.60 4.75 35.20
C LYS A 402 -8.27 4.15 35.66
N THR A 403 -7.20 4.42 34.91
CA THR A 403 -5.85 4.06 35.37
C THR A 403 -5.53 4.99 36.53
N GLU A 404 -5.28 4.41 37.70
CA GLU A 404 -5.05 5.21 38.90
C GLU A 404 -3.90 6.18 38.69
N CYS A 405 -4.21 7.48 38.70
CA CYS A 405 -3.23 8.55 38.66
C CYS A 405 -2.62 8.73 40.07
N SER A 406 -1.85 7.73 40.50
CA SER A 406 -1.10 7.78 41.76
C SER A 406 0.38 8.05 41.49
N THR A 407 1.06 8.63 42.47
CA THR A 407 2.53 8.81 42.44
C THR A 407 3.25 7.49 42.17
N ALA A 408 2.72 6.38 42.70
CA ALA A 408 3.26 5.04 42.46
C ALA A 408 3.13 4.62 40.99
N THR A 409 1.97 4.80 40.36
CA THR A 409 1.77 4.51 38.94
C THR A 409 2.70 5.33 38.05
N ILE A 410 2.83 6.63 38.33
CA ILE A 410 3.74 7.52 37.58
C ILE A 410 5.18 7.07 37.74
N LEU A 411 5.63 6.79 38.98
CA LEU A 411 6.99 6.32 39.23
C LEU A 411 7.28 5.00 38.50
N ARG A 412 6.35 4.05 38.51
CA ARG A 412 6.44 2.78 37.78
C ARG A 412 6.65 3.00 36.27
N VAL A 413 5.88 3.91 35.66
CA VAL A 413 6.04 4.27 34.24
C VAL A 413 7.40 4.91 33.99
N VAL A 414 7.81 5.87 34.84
CA VAL A 414 9.10 6.56 34.73
C VAL A 414 10.26 5.57 34.85
N LEU A 415 10.22 4.64 35.79
CA LEU A 415 11.27 3.62 35.96
C LEU A 415 11.46 2.77 34.71
N LEU A 416 10.37 2.29 34.09
CA LEU A 416 10.46 1.52 32.85
C LEU A 416 10.91 2.38 31.66
N ALA A 417 10.46 3.63 31.59
CA ALA A 417 10.91 4.56 30.55
C ALA A 417 12.41 4.87 30.67
N VAL A 418 12.90 5.12 31.89
CA VAL A 418 14.32 5.32 32.17
C VAL A 418 15.12 4.06 31.87
N ALA A 419 14.63 2.88 32.27
CA ALA A 419 15.31 1.62 31.94
C ALA A 419 15.44 1.39 30.43
N GLY A 420 14.38 1.67 29.65
CA GLY A 420 14.45 1.61 28.19
C GLY A 420 15.37 2.67 27.59
N LEU A 421 15.32 3.90 28.10
CA LEU A 421 16.21 4.98 27.70
C LEU A 421 17.68 4.64 27.96
N SER A 422 17.99 4.01 29.10
CA SER A 422 19.35 3.58 29.44
C SER A 422 19.92 2.57 28.43
N ILE A 423 19.09 1.68 27.87
CA ILE A 423 19.51 0.76 26.82
C ILE A 423 19.86 1.52 25.54
N PHE A 424 19.00 2.45 25.12
CA PHE A 424 19.24 3.31 23.96
C PHE A 424 20.51 4.16 24.13
N VAL A 425 20.63 4.86 25.27
CA VAL A 425 21.78 5.70 25.60
C VAL A 425 23.05 4.86 25.64
N GLY A 426 23.04 3.71 26.31
CA GLY A 426 24.21 2.82 26.39
C GLY A 426 24.72 2.40 25.02
N ILE A 427 23.82 1.99 24.12
CA ILE A 427 24.18 1.59 22.76
C ILE A 427 24.71 2.79 21.96
N ARG A 428 24.05 3.96 22.02
CA ARG A 428 24.47 5.15 21.28
C ARG A 428 25.77 5.76 21.80
N VAL A 429 25.99 5.76 23.11
CA VAL A 429 27.24 6.21 23.74
C VAL A 429 28.38 5.30 23.34
N TYR A 430 28.18 3.98 23.37
CA TYR A 430 29.20 3.02 22.95
C TYR A 430 29.55 3.16 21.46
N ASP A 431 28.53 3.22 20.60
CA ASP A 431 28.68 3.47 19.16
C ASP A 431 29.40 4.80 18.85
N SER A 432 29.12 5.85 19.63
CA SER A 432 29.86 7.12 19.54
C SER A 432 31.31 7.00 20.02
N SER A 433 31.55 6.20 21.07
CA SER A 433 32.90 6.01 21.64
C SER A 433 33.86 5.29 20.70
N ILE A 434 33.36 4.43 19.81
CA ILE A 434 34.16 3.79 18.75
C ILE A 434 34.75 4.84 17.78
N ASN A 435 34.10 5.99 17.67
CA ASN A 435 34.47 7.08 16.77
C ASN A 435 34.95 8.32 17.56
N ASP A 436 35.56 8.12 18.74
CA ASP A 436 36.11 9.16 19.61
C ASP A 436 35.10 10.26 19.99
N PHE A 437 33.82 9.91 20.07
CA PHE A 437 32.70 10.85 20.26
C PHE A 437 32.55 11.92 19.17
N GLN A 438 33.25 11.79 18.04
CA GLN A 438 33.19 12.67 16.87
C GLN A 438 32.37 12.07 15.72
N LYS A 439 31.45 11.14 16.04
CA LYS A 439 30.70 10.36 15.05
C LYS A 439 30.00 11.23 13.99
N SER A 440 29.37 12.34 14.39
CA SER A 440 28.65 13.22 13.46
C SER A 440 29.57 13.89 12.45
N GLU A 441 30.75 14.33 12.87
CA GLU A 441 31.77 14.95 12.02
C GLU A 441 32.34 13.92 11.05
N ARG A 442 32.73 12.73 11.55
CA ARG A 442 33.24 11.63 10.73
C ARG A 442 32.21 11.13 9.71
N ILE A 443 30.91 11.12 10.04
CA ILE A 443 29.85 10.81 9.06
C ILE A 443 29.84 11.85 7.92
N LEU A 444 30.00 13.13 8.24
CA LEU A 444 30.04 14.19 7.22
C LEU A 444 31.27 14.05 6.32
N GLU A 445 32.44 13.81 6.91
CA GLU A 445 33.68 13.54 6.17
C GLU A 445 33.54 12.31 5.27
N ALA A 446 32.95 11.22 5.77
CA ALA A 446 32.74 10.02 4.98
C ALA A 446 31.76 10.26 3.83
N ARG A 447 30.77 11.13 4.05
CA ARG A 447 29.86 11.55 2.99
C ARG A 447 30.56 12.36 1.91
N GLU A 448 31.50 13.23 2.28
CA GLU A 448 32.37 13.94 1.31
C GLU A 448 33.25 12.98 0.52
N ALA A 449 33.83 11.97 1.18
CA ALA A 449 34.75 11.03 0.57
C ALA A 449 34.05 10.05 -0.40
N TYR A 450 32.89 9.50 -0.02
CA TYR A 450 32.26 8.39 -0.74
C TYR A 450 31.05 8.78 -1.61
N ALA A 451 30.46 9.98 -1.44
CA ALA A 451 29.36 10.39 -2.31
C ALA A 451 29.83 10.67 -3.73
N ALA A 452 28.98 10.34 -4.72
CA ALA A 452 29.18 10.84 -6.07
C ALA A 452 29.08 12.37 -6.09
N GLU A 453 29.77 13.01 -7.04
CA GLU A 453 29.97 14.47 -7.05
C GLU A 453 28.68 15.27 -6.84
N MET A 454 27.60 14.92 -7.54
CA MET A 454 26.29 15.61 -7.43
C MET A 454 25.54 15.41 -6.09
N PHE A 455 26.02 14.52 -5.21
CA PHE A 455 25.43 14.23 -3.90
C PHE A 455 26.32 14.64 -2.72
N LYS A 456 27.56 15.08 -2.99
CA LYS A 456 28.48 15.57 -1.97
C LYS A 456 27.94 16.83 -1.28
N PRO A 457 28.10 16.97 0.04
CA PRO A 457 27.69 18.19 0.74
C PRO A 457 28.41 19.45 0.24
N SER A 458 29.70 19.36 -0.11
CA SER A 458 30.57 20.43 -0.62
C SER A 458 30.23 20.91 -2.03
N THR A 459 29.50 20.11 -2.82
CA THR A 459 29.12 20.48 -4.18
C THR A 459 28.19 21.69 -4.18
N PRO A 460 28.47 22.73 -5.00
CA PRO A 460 27.58 23.88 -5.16
C PRO A 460 26.16 23.46 -5.50
N LEU A 461 25.16 24.18 -4.96
CA LEU A 461 23.75 23.80 -5.05
C LEU A 461 23.27 23.66 -6.51
N ASP A 462 23.74 24.50 -7.43
CA ASP A 462 23.45 24.43 -8.87
C ASP A 462 23.95 23.14 -9.54
N LYS A 463 24.99 22.51 -8.98
CA LYS A 463 25.58 21.25 -9.48
C LYS A 463 25.09 20.00 -8.74
N LYS A 464 24.42 20.16 -7.60
CA LYS A 464 23.80 19.05 -6.86
C LYS A 464 22.62 18.46 -7.63
N PHE A 465 22.27 17.21 -7.31
CA PHE A 465 21.05 16.58 -7.82
C PHE A 465 19.82 17.46 -7.55
N PHE A 466 18.97 17.61 -8.56
CA PHE A 466 17.92 18.63 -8.58
C PHE A 466 16.82 18.42 -7.53
N TYR A 467 16.64 17.19 -7.04
CA TYR A 467 15.70 16.86 -5.96
C TYR A 467 16.25 17.11 -4.55
N LEU A 468 17.52 17.46 -4.40
CA LEU A 468 18.11 17.82 -3.12
C LEU A 468 17.85 19.30 -2.78
N GLN A 469 17.59 19.56 -1.50
CA GLN A 469 17.53 20.90 -0.91
C GLN A 469 16.61 21.86 -1.69
N MET A 470 15.43 21.38 -2.12
CA MET A 470 14.51 22.14 -2.97
C MET A 470 14.07 23.47 -2.34
N LYS A 471 13.90 23.50 -1.02
CA LYS A 471 13.67 24.74 -0.25
C LYS A 471 14.76 25.79 -0.48
N GLU A 472 16.03 25.39 -0.42
CA GLU A 472 17.17 26.30 -0.61
C GLU A 472 17.30 26.77 -2.06
N ARG A 473 16.78 25.98 -3.01
CA ARG A 473 16.65 26.36 -4.43
C ARG A 473 15.51 27.34 -4.71
N GLY A 474 14.81 27.81 -3.68
CA GLY A 474 13.67 28.72 -3.82
C GLY A 474 12.37 28.05 -4.26
N VAL A 475 12.29 26.72 -4.25
CA VAL A 475 11.03 26.01 -4.56
C VAL A 475 10.06 26.25 -3.41
N SER A 476 8.89 26.80 -3.73
CA SER A 476 7.85 27.09 -2.74
C SER A 476 7.14 25.83 -2.26
N PHE A 477 6.45 25.94 -1.13
CA PHE A 477 5.57 24.89 -0.63
C PHE A 477 4.48 24.50 -1.64
N GLU A 478 3.89 25.49 -2.31
CA GLU A 478 2.83 25.30 -3.30
C GLU A 478 3.34 24.49 -4.49
N THR A 479 4.52 24.82 -5.00
CA THR A 479 5.17 24.09 -6.09
C THR A 479 5.43 22.63 -5.73
N ILE A 480 5.88 22.32 -4.50
CA ILE A 480 6.05 20.92 -4.06
C ILE A 480 4.73 20.15 -4.05
N LEU A 481 3.65 20.80 -3.60
CA LEU A 481 2.34 20.18 -3.46
C LEU A 481 1.66 19.96 -4.82
N HIS A 482 1.66 20.98 -5.67
CA HIS A 482 0.91 20.99 -6.94
C HIS A 482 1.74 20.51 -8.13
N ASP A 483 2.96 21.05 -8.32
CA ASP A 483 3.76 20.75 -9.51
C ASP A 483 4.51 19.43 -9.37
N TYR A 484 5.15 19.22 -8.21
CA TYR A 484 5.83 17.95 -7.90
C TYR A 484 4.87 16.86 -7.39
N ARG A 485 3.59 17.21 -7.16
CA ARG A 485 2.50 16.29 -6.77
C ARG A 485 2.88 15.41 -5.57
N TRP A 486 3.53 15.98 -4.56
CA TRP A 486 4.02 15.22 -3.40
C TRP A 486 2.91 14.39 -2.74
N GLY A 487 1.72 14.99 -2.54
CA GLY A 487 0.59 14.33 -1.90
C GLY A 487 0.09 13.10 -2.66
N GLU A 488 0.15 13.14 -4.00
CA GLU A 488 -0.20 11.99 -4.81
C GLU A 488 0.87 10.89 -4.76
N LYS A 489 2.15 11.26 -4.87
CA LYS A 489 3.25 10.29 -4.85
C LYS A 489 3.30 9.54 -3.51
N ILE A 490 3.16 10.26 -2.39
CA ILE A 490 3.14 9.61 -1.07
C ILE A 490 1.89 8.74 -0.89
N PHE A 491 0.76 9.14 -1.46
CA PHE A 491 -0.46 8.32 -1.45
C PHE A 491 -0.29 7.04 -2.27
N ARG A 492 0.16 7.14 -3.53
CA ARG A 492 0.32 5.99 -4.45
C ARG A 492 1.32 4.97 -3.88
N THR A 493 2.45 5.44 -3.37
CA THR A 493 3.45 4.59 -2.70
C THR A 493 2.97 4.05 -1.36
N SER A 494 1.94 4.62 -0.71
CA SER A 494 1.29 4.01 0.47
C SER A 494 0.31 2.88 0.11
N PHE A 495 -0.13 2.81 -1.15
CA PHE A 495 -1.15 1.87 -1.64
C PHE A 495 -0.67 1.03 -2.84
N GLY A 496 0.64 0.81 -2.94
CA GLY A 496 1.20 -0.15 -3.88
C GLY A 496 1.72 0.48 -5.17
N GLU A 497 2.73 1.34 -5.02
CA GLU A 497 3.68 1.68 -6.08
C GLU A 497 5.03 1.09 -5.67
N TYR A 498 5.54 0.18 -6.50
CA TYR A 498 6.58 -0.79 -6.17
C TYR A 498 7.87 -0.54 -6.97
N GLY A 499 8.90 -1.32 -6.63
CA GLY A 499 10.25 -1.13 -7.13
C GLY A 499 10.78 0.26 -6.76
N TYR A 500 11.67 0.81 -7.56
CA TYR A 500 12.09 2.21 -7.47
C TYR A 500 11.02 3.17 -8.01
N THR A 501 9.77 3.02 -7.57
CA THR A 501 8.57 3.70 -8.09
C THR A 501 8.33 3.48 -9.60
N SER A 502 8.82 2.37 -10.13
CA SER A 502 8.75 2.03 -11.55
C SER A 502 7.57 1.10 -11.89
N VAL A 503 7.02 0.42 -10.89
CA VAL A 503 5.91 -0.55 -11.05
C VAL A 503 4.68 -0.02 -10.35
N ALA A 504 3.70 0.45 -11.11
CA ALA A 504 2.50 1.08 -10.59
C ALA A 504 1.25 0.63 -11.34
N ALA A 505 0.10 0.71 -10.66
CA ALA A 505 -1.20 0.54 -11.28
C ALA A 505 -1.55 1.72 -12.20
N SER A 506 -2.69 1.65 -12.88
CA SER A 506 -3.22 2.81 -13.60
C SER A 506 -3.59 3.94 -12.63
N TYR A 507 -3.59 5.19 -13.11
CA TYR A 507 -4.04 6.34 -12.31
C TYR A 507 -5.47 6.16 -11.80
N GLY A 508 -6.37 5.62 -12.65
CA GLY A 508 -7.75 5.33 -12.27
C GLY A 508 -7.87 4.34 -11.11
N TYR A 509 -6.96 3.36 -10.99
CA TYR A 509 -6.90 2.50 -9.79
C TYR A 509 -6.63 3.32 -8.53
N TYR A 510 -5.62 4.21 -8.56
CA TYR A 510 -5.27 5.01 -7.39
C TYR A 510 -6.34 6.05 -7.04
N ASP A 511 -7.03 6.63 -8.01
CA ASP A 511 -8.18 7.51 -7.76
C ASP A 511 -9.35 6.74 -7.12
N PHE A 512 -9.58 5.49 -7.55
CA PHE A 512 -10.56 4.61 -6.89
C PHE A 512 -10.15 4.29 -5.45
N VAL A 513 -8.90 3.90 -5.21
CA VAL A 513 -8.38 3.64 -3.85
C VAL A 513 -8.48 4.90 -2.99
N ARG A 514 -8.17 6.09 -3.53
CA ARG A 514 -8.30 7.37 -2.81
C ARG A 514 -9.71 7.60 -2.31
N THR A 515 -10.69 7.49 -3.21
CA THR A 515 -12.11 7.62 -2.85
C THR A 515 -12.51 6.56 -1.82
N PHE A 516 -12.08 5.32 -2.01
CA PHE A 516 -12.44 4.22 -1.11
C PHE A 516 -11.80 4.36 0.29
N VAL A 517 -10.56 4.84 0.40
CA VAL A 517 -9.90 5.16 1.67
C VAL A 517 -10.66 6.28 2.41
N VAL A 518 -11.15 7.30 1.71
CA VAL A 518 -12.01 8.32 2.31
C VAL A 518 -13.30 7.70 2.85
N ILE A 519 -13.95 6.79 2.10
CA ILE A 519 -15.14 6.07 2.57
C ILE A 519 -14.83 5.25 3.82
N VAL A 520 -13.72 4.50 3.84
CA VAL A 520 -13.27 3.74 5.02
C VAL A 520 -13.09 4.67 6.21
N PHE A 521 -12.38 5.79 6.02
CA PHE A 521 -12.15 6.78 7.06
C PHE A 521 -13.46 7.34 7.62
N LEU A 522 -14.40 7.73 6.76
CA LEU A 522 -15.71 8.27 7.17
C LEU A 522 -16.55 7.23 7.92
N VAL A 523 -16.59 5.99 7.44
CA VAL A 523 -17.35 4.90 8.09
C VAL A 523 -16.78 4.59 9.47
N ILE A 524 -15.45 4.42 9.57
CA ILE A 524 -14.79 4.14 10.85
C ILE A 524 -14.99 5.31 11.82
N SER A 525 -14.78 6.55 11.36
CA SER A 525 -14.96 7.76 12.18
C SER A 525 -16.40 7.90 12.67
N PHE A 526 -17.39 7.69 11.79
CA PHE A 526 -18.80 7.76 12.14
C PHE A 526 -19.15 6.78 13.26
N PHE A 527 -18.75 5.50 13.14
CA PHE A 527 -19.07 4.51 14.17
C PHE A 527 -18.27 4.70 15.46
N SER A 528 -17.02 5.16 15.37
CA SER A 528 -16.20 5.51 16.54
C SER A 528 -16.79 6.68 17.33
N ILE A 529 -17.31 7.70 16.65
CA ILE A 529 -17.95 8.86 17.31
C ILE A 529 -19.34 8.48 17.82
N LYS A 530 -20.18 7.90 16.96
CA LYS A 530 -21.57 7.57 17.29
C LYS A 530 -21.67 6.57 18.45
N ASN A 531 -20.87 5.51 18.41
CA ASN A 531 -20.97 4.43 19.40
C ASN A 531 -19.93 4.53 20.53
N GLY A 532 -18.87 5.34 20.35
CA GLY A 532 -17.81 5.55 21.32
C GLY A 532 -17.89 6.88 22.09
N GLY A 533 -18.75 7.82 21.67
CA GLY A 533 -18.92 9.11 22.33
C GLY A 533 -17.63 9.92 22.42
N TRP A 534 -17.44 10.64 23.54
CA TRP A 534 -16.24 11.45 23.79
C TRP A 534 -14.95 10.62 23.87
N GLU A 535 -15.03 9.40 24.39
CA GLU A 535 -13.88 8.49 24.45
C GLU A 535 -13.41 8.14 23.02
N GLY A 536 -14.34 7.74 22.14
CA GLY A 536 -14.03 7.44 20.74
C GLY A 536 -13.55 8.65 19.96
N LEU A 537 -14.20 9.81 20.13
CA LEU A 537 -13.83 11.06 19.46
C LEU A 537 -12.42 11.53 19.88
N SER A 538 -12.12 11.55 21.17
CA SER A 538 -10.81 12.00 21.67
C SER A 538 -9.68 11.08 21.24
N LEU A 539 -9.88 9.75 21.25
CA LEU A 539 -8.87 8.82 20.78
C LEU A 539 -8.64 8.92 19.26
N LEU A 540 -9.73 9.10 18.48
CA LEU A 540 -9.64 9.39 17.06
C LEU A 540 -8.84 10.67 16.80
N PHE A 541 -9.13 11.73 17.55
CA PHE A 541 -8.40 12.99 17.46
C PHE A 541 -6.91 12.84 17.77
N VAL A 542 -6.54 12.16 18.88
CA VAL A 542 -5.13 11.88 19.23
C VAL A 542 -4.43 11.11 18.11
N THR A 543 -5.11 10.12 17.53
CA THR A 543 -4.58 9.31 16.42
C THR A 543 -4.34 10.17 15.17
N LEU A 544 -5.32 10.99 14.78
CA LEU A 544 -5.24 11.82 13.58
C LEU A 544 -4.23 12.95 13.70
N VAL A 545 -4.17 13.63 14.86
CA VAL A 545 -3.20 14.70 15.08
C VAL A 545 -1.78 14.16 15.02
N THR A 546 -1.52 13.01 15.67
CA THR A 546 -0.16 12.43 15.66
C THR A 546 0.23 11.91 14.27
N ALA A 547 -0.72 11.32 13.54
CA ALA A 547 -0.52 10.94 12.15
C ALA A 547 -0.24 12.16 11.25
N LEU A 548 -0.97 13.26 11.44
CA LEU A 548 -0.77 14.50 10.70
C LEU A 548 0.60 15.12 10.98
N LEU A 549 1.06 15.12 12.23
CA LEU A 549 2.41 15.59 12.59
C LEU A 549 3.50 14.81 11.84
N LEU A 550 3.33 13.48 11.71
CA LEU A 550 4.25 12.65 10.94
C LEU A 550 4.20 12.97 9.44
N VAL A 551 3.01 13.19 8.88
CA VAL A 551 2.84 13.59 7.47
C VAL A 551 3.52 14.94 7.20
N ILE A 552 3.34 15.92 8.10
CA ILE A 552 4.00 17.24 8.02
C ILE A 552 5.52 17.09 8.10
N ALA A 553 6.03 16.25 9.00
CA ALA A 553 7.47 16.01 9.12
C ALA A 553 8.05 15.34 7.86
N SER A 554 7.33 14.35 7.31
CA SER A 554 7.73 13.69 6.05
C SER A 554 7.72 14.65 4.87
N PHE A 555 6.73 15.55 4.81
CA PHE A 555 6.66 16.60 3.80
C PHE A 555 7.81 17.59 3.93
N TYR A 556 8.07 18.08 5.14
CA TYR A 556 9.17 19.01 5.41
C TYR A 556 10.52 18.40 5.03
N GLN A 557 10.74 17.11 5.36
CA GLN A 557 11.96 16.40 4.98
C GLN A 557 12.11 16.30 3.45
N ALA A 558 11.02 16.01 2.74
CA ALA A 558 11.02 15.95 1.28
C ALA A 558 11.31 17.31 0.62
N TRP A 559 10.90 18.41 1.26
CA TRP A 559 11.13 19.76 0.76
C TRP A 559 12.52 20.31 1.10
N ALA A 560 12.99 20.06 2.33
CA ALA A 560 14.20 20.66 2.86
C ALA A 560 15.47 19.84 2.59
N VAL A 561 15.37 18.51 2.45
CA VAL A 561 16.55 17.63 2.41
C VAL A 561 16.65 16.90 1.07
N ASP A 562 15.74 15.96 0.81
CA ASP A 562 15.73 15.16 -0.41
C ASP A 562 14.29 14.77 -0.74
N PHE A 563 13.85 15.09 -1.97
CA PHE A 563 12.48 14.84 -2.40
C PHE A 563 12.21 13.34 -2.58
N GLN A 564 11.81 12.70 -1.48
CA GLN A 564 11.41 11.30 -1.42
C GLN A 564 9.98 11.20 -0.89
N ALA A 565 8.99 11.20 -1.79
CA ALA A 565 7.58 11.08 -1.44
C ALA A 565 7.16 9.61 -1.31
N GLN A 566 7.64 8.91 -0.28
CA GLN A 566 7.42 7.47 -0.10
C GLN A 566 6.53 7.14 1.12
N GLY A 567 5.48 6.37 0.89
CA GLY A 567 4.52 5.94 1.91
C GLY A 567 5.12 5.13 3.06
N ARG A 568 6.28 4.49 2.87
CA ARG A 568 6.97 3.74 3.93
C ARG A 568 7.36 4.61 5.13
N TYR A 569 7.52 5.93 4.95
CA TYR A 569 7.78 6.84 6.07
C TYR A 569 6.59 6.98 7.03
N LEU A 570 5.38 6.64 6.57
CA LEU A 570 4.13 6.75 7.32
C LEU A 570 3.76 5.45 8.09
N LEU A 571 4.59 4.40 8.02
CA LEU A 571 4.36 3.14 8.72
C LEU A 571 4.09 3.23 10.24
N PRO A 572 4.63 4.21 11.00
CA PRO A 572 4.26 4.38 12.41
C PRO A 572 2.75 4.54 12.64
N ILE A 573 2.00 5.07 11.66
CA ILE A 573 0.53 5.19 11.72
C ILE A 573 -0.13 3.83 11.91
N VAL A 574 0.47 2.74 11.40
CA VAL A 574 -0.08 1.39 11.56
C VAL A 574 -0.17 0.99 13.04
N GLY A 575 0.85 1.30 13.83
CA GLY A 575 0.82 1.08 15.29
C GLY A 575 -0.25 1.93 15.98
N MET A 576 -0.39 3.19 15.58
CA MET A 576 -1.42 4.11 16.12
C MET A 576 -2.82 3.58 15.82
N LEU A 577 -3.09 3.22 14.57
CA LEU A 577 -4.35 2.62 14.11
C LEU A 577 -4.64 1.29 14.79
N SER A 578 -3.61 0.49 15.08
CA SER A 578 -3.78 -0.78 15.80
C SER A 578 -4.31 -0.52 17.22
N MET A 579 -3.70 0.41 17.94
CA MET A 579 -4.16 0.77 19.29
C MET A 579 -5.57 1.37 19.27
N PHE A 580 -5.86 2.25 18.30
CA PHE A 580 -7.20 2.79 18.09
C PHE A 580 -8.23 1.69 17.81
N ALA A 581 -7.93 0.77 16.88
CA ALA A 581 -8.81 -0.33 16.50
C ALA A 581 -9.10 -1.26 17.68
N TYR A 582 -8.11 -1.52 18.54
CA TYR A 582 -8.31 -2.32 19.75
C TYR A 582 -9.36 -1.71 20.68
N HIS A 583 -9.27 -0.41 20.97
CA HIS A 583 -10.23 0.26 21.86
C HIS A 583 -11.62 0.38 21.25
N MET A 584 -11.68 0.52 19.93
CA MET A 584 -12.93 0.66 19.20
C MET A 584 -13.53 -0.67 18.73
N LYS A 585 -12.91 -1.82 19.04
CA LYS A 585 -13.27 -3.15 18.49
C LYS A 585 -14.78 -3.44 18.52
N GLU A 586 -15.41 -3.30 19.68
CA GLU A 586 -16.84 -3.60 19.86
C GLU A 586 -17.74 -2.64 19.07
N LYS A 587 -17.24 -1.42 18.82
CA LYS A 587 -17.95 -0.38 18.11
C LYS A 587 -17.80 -0.53 16.60
N LEU A 588 -16.69 -1.13 16.15
CA LEU A 588 -16.33 -1.40 14.77
C LEU A 588 -16.72 -2.82 14.32
N GLU A 589 -17.16 -3.71 15.21
CA GLU A 589 -17.73 -5.03 14.90
C GLU A 589 -19.15 -4.93 14.30
N ASN A 590 -19.29 -4.13 13.24
CA ASN A 590 -20.51 -3.93 12.48
C ASN A 590 -20.30 -4.20 10.99
N LEU A 591 -21.40 -4.55 10.30
CA LEU A 591 -21.35 -4.97 8.90
C LEU A 591 -20.73 -3.91 7.96
N PRO A 592 -21.07 -2.61 8.06
CA PRO A 592 -20.41 -1.57 7.26
C PRO A 592 -18.88 -1.55 7.43
N CYS A 593 -18.38 -1.59 8.66
CA CYS A 593 -16.93 -1.59 8.93
C CYS A 593 -16.26 -2.83 8.33
N VAL A 594 -16.85 -4.01 8.49
CA VAL A 594 -16.35 -5.25 7.89
C VAL A 594 -16.31 -5.15 6.36
N PHE A 595 -17.34 -4.56 5.74
CA PHE A 595 -17.41 -4.42 4.28
C PHE A 595 -16.33 -3.50 3.73
N VAL A 596 -16.15 -2.31 4.33
CA VAL A 596 -15.12 -1.37 3.86
C VAL A 596 -13.70 -1.89 4.12
N LEU A 597 -13.46 -2.57 5.25
CA LEU A 597 -12.16 -3.19 5.53
C LEU A 597 -11.88 -4.38 4.63
N GLY A 598 -12.90 -5.20 4.35
CA GLY A 598 -12.81 -6.29 3.36
C GLY A 598 -12.53 -5.76 1.96
N GLY A 599 -13.18 -4.67 1.56
CA GLY A 599 -12.90 -4.00 0.28
C GLY A 599 -11.45 -3.50 0.19
N MET A 600 -10.90 -2.92 1.26
CA MET A 600 -9.50 -2.50 1.32
C MET A 600 -8.54 -3.68 1.18
N PHE A 601 -8.85 -4.81 1.84
CA PHE A 601 -8.08 -6.04 1.70
C PHE A 601 -8.10 -6.56 0.26
N MET A 602 -9.26 -6.57 -0.40
CA MET A 602 -9.38 -7.01 -1.81
C MET A 602 -8.63 -6.07 -2.77
N LEU A 603 -8.68 -4.76 -2.55
CA LEU A 603 -7.90 -3.79 -3.31
C LEU A 603 -6.39 -3.98 -3.13
N SER A 604 -5.97 -4.32 -1.92
CA SER A 604 -4.58 -4.65 -1.60
C SER A 604 -4.16 -5.94 -2.31
N LEU A 605 -4.99 -6.98 -2.28
CA LEU A 605 -4.76 -8.23 -3.04
C LEU A 605 -4.60 -7.96 -4.53
N TYR A 606 -5.51 -7.19 -5.12
CA TYR A 606 -5.45 -6.84 -6.53
C TYR A 606 -4.11 -6.17 -6.88
N SER A 607 -3.73 -5.13 -6.13
CA SER A 607 -2.48 -4.40 -6.39
C SER A 607 -1.26 -5.29 -6.19
N PHE A 608 -1.21 -6.09 -5.13
CA PHE A 608 -0.04 -6.92 -4.88
C PHE A 608 0.12 -8.03 -5.94
N ILE A 609 -0.97 -8.67 -6.35
CA ILE A 609 -0.94 -9.79 -7.30
C ILE A 609 -0.75 -9.29 -8.74
N PHE A 610 -1.62 -8.39 -9.20
CA PHE A 610 -1.69 -8.01 -10.61
C PHE A 610 -0.79 -6.83 -10.97
N VAL A 611 -0.26 -6.11 -9.99
CA VAL A 611 0.67 -5.00 -10.22
C VAL A 611 2.06 -5.36 -9.72
N ALA A 612 2.22 -5.68 -8.43
CA ALA A 612 3.55 -5.95 -7.86
C ALA A 612 4.17 -7.23 -8.42
N LEU A 613 3.55 -8.40 -8.18
CA LEU A 613 4.10 -9.70 -8.61
C LEU A 613 4.21 -9.79 -10.13
N ALA A 614 3.24 -9.22 -10.85
CA ALA A 614 3.25 -9.18 -12.30
C ALA A 614 4.35 -8.25 -12.86
N GLY A 615 4.59 -7.10 -12.22
CA GLY A 615 5.47 -6.04 -12.76
C GLY A 615 6.92 -6.10 -12.30
N ILE A 616 7.20 -6.60 -11.08
CA ILE A 616 8.57 -6.73 -10.57
C ILE A 616 9.34 -7.75 -11.41
N GLN A 617 10.60 -7.43 -11.72
CA GLN A 617 11.49 -8.33 -12.44
C GLN A 617 11.78 -9.57 -11.59
N LYS A 618 11.65 -10.75 -12.21
CA LYS A 618 11.87 -12.04 -11.57
C LYS A 618 13.30 -12.48 -11.85
N SER A 619 13.89 -13.18 -10.90
CA SER A 619 15.16 -13.87 -11.13
C SER A 619 14.99 -14.86 -12.29
N ASN A 620 15.94 -14.87 -13.22
CA ASN A 620 16.01 -15.88 -14.27
C ASN A 620 16.34 -17.21 -13.59
N VAL A 621 15.33 -17.93 -13.11
CA VAL A 621 15.50 -19.30 -12.69
C VAL A 621 15.67 -20.11 -13.96
N VAL A 622 16.92 -20.26 -14.40
CA VAL A 622 17.29 -21.42 -15.20
C VAL A 622 17.11 -22.59 -14.24
N LEU A 623 16.00 -23.31 -14.36
CA LEU A 623 15.90 -24.64 -13.77
C LEU A 623 16.97 -25.47 -14.48
N GLY A 624 18.11 -25.62 -13.82
CA GLY A 624 19.19 -26.52 -14.24
C GLY A 624 18.79 -27.97 -14.05
#